data_AF-U5QM74-F1
#
_entry.id   AF-U5QM74-F1
#
_cell.length_a   1.000
_cell.length_b   1.000
_cell.length_c   1.000
_cell.angle_alpha   90.00
_cell.angle_beta   90.00
_cell.angle_gamma   90.00
#
_symmetry.space_group_name_H-M   'P 1'
#
loop_
_entity.id
_entity.type
_entity.pdbx_description
1 polymer ?
#
loop_
_entity_poly.entity_id
_entity_poly.type
_entity_poly.pdbx_seq_one_letter_code
_entity_poly.pdbx_strand_id
1 'polypeptide(L)'
;MPSLKRFAFLLLSLILVRVGNSPFSVAAQTAGTWTPSDPSSVVSQTKPDQRFFNLAQLYLSRYLGEAVWSPDGRSVAFITNISGRENLWTVGIAGGWPQQLTVSDQRQTSPAWSPDRNFIVYASDRDGDEVFDLFLYSISTGQAINLTATPGISEETAIWSPDGRTIAYNVKPKTSSTYEIDLMDVSSAGGLSQSGSL
;
A
#
# COMPACT_ATOMS: atom_id res chain seq x y z
N MET A 1 -33.63 -1.17 5.44
CA MET A 1 -32.59 -1.79 4.59
C MET A 1 -32.31 -0.82 3.45
N PRO A 2 -31.22 -0.04 3.48
CA PRO A 2 -30.94 0.90 2.40
C PRO A 2 -30.39 0.15 1.18
N SER A 3 -30.91 0.50 0.01
CA SER A 3 -30.66 -0.14 -1.28
C SER A 3 -29.26 0.17 -1.81
N LEU A 4 -28.48 -0.86 -2.10
CA LEU A 4 -27.22 -0.77 -2.83
C LEU A 4 -27.49 -0.31 -4.27
N LYS A 5 -26.97 0.86 -4.66
CA LYS A 5 -26.91 1.27 -6.07
C LYS A 5 -25.56 0.83 -6.64
N ARG A 6 -25.57 -0.26 -7.41
CA ARG A 6 -24.41 -0.70 -8.19
C ARG A 6 -24.25 0.22 -9.40
N PHE A 7 -23.13 0.92 -9.50
CA PHE A 7 -22.76 1.67 -10.69
C PHE A 7 -21.55 1.00 -11.35
N ALA A 8 -21.76 0.40 -12.51
CA ALA A 8 -20.67 0.05 -13.41
C ALA A 8 -20.27 1.30 -14.18
N PHE A 9 -19.09 1.87 -13.91
CA PHE A 9 -18.52 2.92 -14.75
C PHE A 9 -17.48 2.32 -15.70
N LEU A 10 -17.78 2.37 -16.99
CA LEU A 10 -16.81 2.18 -18.06
C LEU A 10 -16.23 3.56 -18.39
N LEU A 11 -15.09 3.91 -17.79
CA LEU A 11 -14.37 5.14 -18.15
C LEU A 11 -13.49 4.87 -19.37
N LEU A 12 -13.98 5.28 -20.55
CA LEU A 12 -13.19 5.37 -21.76
C LEU A 12 -12.50 6.75 -21.79
N SER A 13 -11.31 6.85 -21.19
CA SER A 13 -10.49 8.07 -21.30
C SER A 13 -9.79 8.10 -22.66
N LEU A 14 -10.37 8.82 -23.62
CA LEU A 14 -9.76 9.08 -24.92
C LEU A 14 -8.72 10.21 -24.78
N ILE A 15 -7.45 9.87 -24.59
CA ILE A 15 -6.35 10.83 -24.74
C ILE A 15 -5.98 10.87 -26.23
N LEU A 16 -6.38 11.93 -26.93
CA LEU A 16 -5.87 12.25 -28.26
C LEU A 16 -4.45 12.82 -28.14
N VAL A 17 -3.44 11.95 -28.22
CA VAL A 17 -2.07 12.36 -28.54
C VAL A 17 -1.94 12.33 -30.06
N ARG A 18 -1.75 13.49 -30.71
CA ARG A 18 -1.23 13.53 -32.07
C ARG A 18 0.24 13.09 -32.04
N VAL A 19 0.49 11.82 -32.34
CA VAL A 19 1.83 11.31 -32.63
C VAL A 19 1.99 11.23 -34.15
N GLY A 20 3.10 11.74 -34.66
CA GLY A 20 3.44 11.72 -36.07
C GLY A 20 3.43 10.31 -36.65
N ASN A 21 2.95 10.21 -37.90
CA ASN A 21 2.94 8.98 -38.68
C ASN A 21 4.36 8.46 -38.93
N SER A 22 4.80 7.52 -38.10
CA SER A 22 5.78 6.50 -38.47
C SER A 22 5.23 5.16 -37.97
N PRO A 23 4.98 4.18 -38.85
CA PRO A 23 4.56 2.86 -38.39
C PRO A 23 5.73 2.20 -37.66
N PHE A 24 5.60 2.04 -36.34
CA PHE A 24 6.47 1.15 -35.59
C PHE A 24 6.02 -0.30 -35.86
N SER A 25 6.75 -1.03 -36.70
CA SER A 25 6.67 -2.48 -36.75
C SER A 25 7.58 -3.05 -35.66
N VAL A 26 7.01 -3.48 -34.54
CA VAL A 26 7.70 -4.38 -33.62
C VAL A 26 7.54 -5.79 -34.17
N ALA A 27 8.58 -6.33 -34.79
CA ALA A 27 8.63 -7.76 -35.01
C ALA A 27 8.68 -8.45 -33.64
N ALA A 28 7.67 -9.25 -33.32
CA ALA A 28 7.76 -10.14 -32.17
C ALA A 28 8.93 -11.08 -32.42
N GLN A 29 10.00 -10.90 -31.64
CA GLN A 29 11.11 -11.84 -31.65
C GLN A 29 10.57 -13.13 -31.05
N THR A 30 10.40 -14.17 -31.88
CA THR A 30 10.07 -15.51 -31.38
C THR A 30 11.15 -15.86 -30.36
N ALA A 31 10.76 -16.03 -29.10
CA ALA A 31 11.66 -16.50 -28.07
C ALA A 31 12.36 -17.75 -28.61
N GLY A 32 13.69 -17.72 -28.71
CA GLY A 32 14.46 -18.87 -29.18
C GLY A 32 14.11 -20.10 -28.34
N THR A 33 14.27 -21.28 -28.93
CA THR A 33 14.14 -22.55 -28.21
C THR A 33 15.02 -22.51 -26.96
N TRP A 34 14.41 -22.45 -25.78
CA TRP A 34 15.12 -22.49 -24.52
C TRP A 34 15.58 -23.93 -24.27
N THR A 35 16.88 -24.17 -24.36
CA THR A 35 17.49 -25.43 -23.92
C THR A 35 17.93 -25.27 -22.47
N PRO A 36 17.49 -26.14 -21.54
CA PRO A 36 17.98 -26.14 -20.17
C PRO A 36 19.51 -26.21 -20.15
N SER A 37 20.16 -25.30 -19.42
CA SER A 37 21.60 -25.37 -19.21
C SER A 37 21.96 -26.55 -18.30
N ASP A 38 23.07 -27.21 -18.58
CA ASP A 38 23.65 -28.21 -17.68
C ASP A 38 24.03 -27.55 -16.34
N PRO A 39 23.45 -27.96 -15.20
CA PRO A 39 23.75 -27.37 -13.90
C PRO A 39 25.24 -27.43 -13.53
N SER A 40 25.97 -28.45 -14.02
CA SER A 40 27.41 -28.60 -13.76
C SER A 40 28.28 -27.60 -14.53
N SER A 41 27.72 -26.96 -15.57
CA SER A 41 28.40 -25.94 -16.38
C SER A 41 28.27 -24.52 -15.83
N VAL A 42 27.44 -24.32 -14.79
CA VAL A 42 27.19 -23.00 -14.19
C VAL A 42 28.34 -22.64 -13.25
N VAL A 43 29.20 -21.73 -13.68
CA VAL A 43 30.23 -21.13 -12.83
C VAL A 43 29.78 -19.72 -12.43
N SER A 44 29.67 -19.49 -11.12
CA SER A 44 29.39 -18.14 -10.60
C SER A 44 30.55 -17.20 -10.93
N GLN A 45 30.25 -16.05 -11.53
CA GLN A 45 31.27 -15.02 -11.74
C GLN A 45 31.59 -14.35 -10.41
N THR A 46 32.85 -14.40 -9.98
CA THR A 46 33.31 -13.67 -8.81
C THR A 46 33.41 -12.18 -9.14
N LYS A 47 32.68 -11.33 -8.44
CA LYS A 47 32.85 -9.88 -8.55
C LYS A 47 33.98 -9.44 -7.60
N PRO A 48 35.02 -8.72 -8.06
CA PRO A 48 36.16 -8.31 -7.23
C PRO A 48 35.75 -7.55 -5.96
N ASP A 49 34.67 -6.78 -6.03
CA ASP A 49 34.14 -5.98 -4.92
C ASP A 49 32.90 -6.60 -4.27
N GLN A 50 32.78 -7.92 -4.31
CA GLN A 50 31.65 -8.61 -3.70
C GLN A 50 31.69 -8.45 -2.18
N ARG A 51 30.72 -7.68 -1.67
CA ARG A 51 30.56 -7.47 -0.23
C ARG A 51 30.02 -8.75 0.41
N PHE A 52 30.79 -9.33 1.33
CA PHE A 52 30.32 -10.45 2.14
C PHE A 52 29.46 -9.92 3.29
N PHE A 53 28.26 -10.47 3.44
CA PHE A 53 27.41 -10.24 4.59
C PHE A 53 27.58 -11.38 5.58
N ASN A 54 27.87 -11.07 6.84
CA ASN A 54 27.82 -12.07 7.90
C ASN A 54 26.37 -12.38 8.28
N LEU A 55 26.14 -13.51 8.97
CA LEU A 55 24.79 -13.90 9.39
C LEU A 55 24.11 -12.80 10.23
N ALA A 56 24.86 -12.13 11.11
CA ALA A 56 24.31 -11.03 11.89
C ALA A 56 23.80 -9.86 11.02
N GLN A 57 24.49 -9.52 9.94
CA GLN A 57 24.07 -8.50 8.97
C GLN A 57 22.81 -8.93 8.20
N LEU A 58 22.67 -10.24 7.91
CA LEU A 58 21.44 -10.78 7.33
C LEU A 58 20.29 -10.77 8.35
N TYR A 59 20.54 -11.10 9.62
CA TYR A 59 19.55 -10.98 10.72
C TYR A 59 19.10 -9.53 10.97
N LEU A 60 19.95 -8.57 10.65
CA LEU A 60 19.64 -7.15 10.74
C LEU A 60 19.00 -6.59 9.46
N SER A 61 18.83 -7.40 8.41
CA SER A 61 18.02 -6.98 7.27
C SER A 61 16.59 -6.72 7.74
N ARG A 62 16.05 -5.57 7.33
CA ARG A 62 14.70 -5.14 7.67
C ARG A 62 13.90 -5.06 6.40
N TYR A 63 12.67 -5.51 6.48
CA TYR A 63 11.70 -5.27 5.43
C TYR A 63 11.39 -3.78 5.40
N LEU A 64 11.47 -3.17 4.22
CA LEU A 64 10.96 -1.84 3.95
C LEU A 64 9.89 -2.00 2.87
N GLY A 65 8.64 -1.81 3.28
CA GLY A 65 7.47 -1.92 2.42
C GLY A 65 7.17 -0.61 1.72
N GLU A 66 5.89 -0.44 1.42
CA GLU A 66 5.36 0.78 0.80
C GLU A 66 5.69 2.04 1.62
N ALA A 67 5.97 3.13 0.92
CA ALA A 67 6.29 4.43 1.50
C ALA A 67 5.55 5.54 0.75
N VAL A 68 5.04 6.52 1.48
CA VAL A 68 4.26 7.65 0.96
C VAL A 68 4.69 8.96 1.60
N TRP A 69 4.77 10.01 0.78
CA TRP A 69 5.01 11.36 1.26
C TRP A 69 3.79 11.91 1.98
N SER A 70 4.03 12.64 3.05
CA SER A 70 3.05 13.57 3.60
C SER A 70 2.72 14.66 2.56
N PRO A 71 1.47 15.17 2.52
CA PRO A 71 1.05 16.17 1.55
C PRO A 71 1.89 17.46 1.52
N ASP A 72 2.53 17.83 2.64
CA ASP A 72 3.41 19.00 2.71
C ASP A 72 4.88 18.71 2.39
N GLY A 73 5.21 17.45 2.06
CA GLY A 73 6.56 17.00 1.71
C GLY A 73 7.55 17.01 2.87
N ARG A 74 7.10 17.12 4.13
CA ARG A 74 8.00 17.23 5.29
C ARG A 74 8.36 15.90 5.94
N SER A 75 7.54 14.89 5.71
CA SER A 75 7.69 13.55 6.27
C SER A 75 7.33 12.47 5.26
N VAL A 76 7.80 11.25 5.50
CA VAL A 76 7.44 10.03 4.79
C VAL A 76 6.83 9.06 5.80
N ALA A 77 5.64 8.55 5.52
CA ALA A 77 5.10 7.40 6.23
C ALA A 77 5.44 6.12 5.46
N PHE A 78 5.76 5.05 6.17
CA PHE A 78 6.20 3.81 5.54
C PHE A 78 5.99 2.60 6.44
N ILE A 79 6.01 1.42 5.82
CA ILE A 79 5.86 0.14 6.51
C ILE A 79 7.23 -0.50 6.71
N THR A 80 7.53 -0.93 7.93
CA THR A 80 8.77 -1.67 8.20
C THR A 80 8.64 -2.56 9.43
N ASN A 81 9.52 -3.56 9.51
CA ASN A 81 9.60 -4.51 10.63
C ASN A 81 10.75 -4.22 11.60
N ILE A 82 11.14 -2.94 11.77
CA ILE A 82 12.20 -2.53 12.72
C ILE A 82 11.95 -3.11 14.12
N SER A 83 10.69 -3.15 14.56
CA SER A 83 10.24 -3.71 15.85
C SER A 83 9.85 -5.20 15.81
N GLY A 84 10.12 -5.92 14.70
CA GLY A 84 9.85 -7.35 14.55
C GLY A 84 8.59 -7.72 13.74
N ARG A 85 7.68 -6.76 13.53
CA ARG A 85 6.45 -6.89 12.73
C ARG A 85 6.25 -5.66 11.85
N GLU A 86 5.71 -5.83 10.66
CA GLU A 86 5.37 -4.75 9.73
C GLU A 86 4.33 -3.82 10.35
N ASN A 87 4.80 -2.68 10.84
CA ASN A 87 3.97 -1.63 11.42
C ASN A 87 4.13 -0.34 10.59
N LEU A 88 3.30 0.65 10.91
CA LEU A 88 3.34 1.99 10.36
C LEU A 88 4.34 2.87 11.11
N TRP A 89 5.24 3.50 10.35
CA TRP A 89 6.27 4.40 10.85
C TRP A 89 6.26 5.70 10.07
N THR A 90 6.86 6.74 10.65
CA THR A 90 7.11 8.02 9.97
C THR A 90 8.53 8.52 10.22
N VAL A 91 9.10 9.22 9.25
CA VAL A 91 10.39 9.91 9.38
C VAL A 91 10.30 11.28 8.71
N GLY A 92 10.95 12.28 9.32
CA GLY A 92 11.07 13.61 8.73
C GLY A 92 12.09 13.65 7.58
N ILE A 93 11.95 14.62 6.67
CA ILE A 93 12.83 14.77 5.51
C ILE A 93 14.28 15.13 5.87
N ALA A 94 14.49 15.72 7.04
CA ALA A 94 15.84 15.94 7.57
C ALA A 94 16.55 14.61 7.95
N GLY A 95 15.85 13.49 7.88
CA GLY A 95 16.31 12.18 8.34
C GLY A 95 16.19 12.02 9.86
N GLY A 96 16.89 11.02 10.39
CA GLY A 96 16.85 10.64 11.80
C GLY A 96 16.21 9.28 12.03
N TRP A 97 16.06 8.92 13.30
CA TRP A 97 15.36 7.68 13.67
C TRP A 97 13.86 7.83 13.41
N PRO A 98 13.23 6.87 12.71
CA PRO A 98 11.80 6.92 12.47
C PRO A 98 11.01 6.74 13.77
N GLN A 99 9.86 7.39 13.84
CA GLN A 99 8.88 7.23 14.89
C GLN A 99 7.91 6.12 14.52
N GLN A 100 7.71 5.17 15.43
CA GLN A 100 6.67 4.16 15.31
C GLN A 100 5.30 4.79 15.59
N LEU A 101 4.36 4.66 14.66
CA LEU A 101 3.01 5.18 14.81
C LEU A 101 2.06 4.13 15.37
N THR A 102 2.23 2.87 14.98
CA THR A 102 1.39 1.75 15.42
C THR A 102 2.21 0.65 16.08
N VAL A 103 1.60 -0.02 17.06
CA VAL A 103 2.17 -1.22 17.70
C VAL A 103 1.13 -2.33 17.57
N SER A 104 1.38 -3.24 16.64
CA SER A 104 0.50 -4.36 16.31
C SER A 104 1.32 -5.62 16.03
N ASP A 105 0.75 -6.76 16.42
CA ASP A 105 1.22 -8.08 15.99
C ASP A 105 0.72 -8.45 14.59
N GLN A 106 -0.28 -7.72 14.09
CA GLN A 106 -0.82 -7.87 12.74
C GLN A 106 0.04 -7.13 11.72
N ARG A 107 0.26 -7.76 10.56
CA ARG A 107 0.97 -7.16 9.44
C ARG A 107 0.17 -5.99 8.88
N GLN A 108 0.83 -4.84 8.73
CA GLN A 108 0.23 -3.64 8.14
C GLN A 108 0.81 -3.35 6.77
N THR A 109 0.01 -2.75 5.88
CA THR A 109 0.42 -2.40 4.53
C THR A 109 -0.27 -1.13 4.01
N SER A 110 0.15 -0.68 2.83
CA SER A 110 -0.51 0.33 2.00
C SER A 110 -0.94 1.61 2.73
N PRO A 111 0.01 2.33 3.35
CA PRO A 111 -0.28 3.61 4.00
C PRO A 111 -0.64 4.68 2.96
N ALA A 112 -1.61 5.53 3.28
CA ALA A 112 -1.95 6.71 2.49
C ALA A 112 -2.33 7.90 3.39
N TRP A 113 -1.63 9.02 3.18
CA TRP A 113 -1.91 10.26 3.90
C TRP A 113 -3.21 10.90 3.43
N SER A 114 -4.00 11.36 4.39
CA SER A 114 -5.07 12.33 4.13
C SER A 114 -4.50 13.66 3.60
N PRO A 115 -5.20 14.36 2.68
CA PRO A 115 -4.73 15.63 2.12
C PRO A 115 -4.50 16.73 3.17
N ASP A 116 -5.25 16.70 4.26
CA ASP A 116 -5.17 17.68 5.35
C ASP A 116 -4.03 17.40 6.36
N ARG A 117 -3.37 16.23 6.22
CA ARG A 117 -2.28 15.71 7.08
C ARG A 117 -2.71 15.30 8.48
N ASN A 118 -4.01 15.19 8.76
CA ASN A 118 -4.48 14.82 10.09
C ASN A 118 -4.54 13.31 10.30
N PHE A 119 -4.60 12.55 9.21
CA PHE A 119 -4.78 11.11 9.23
C PHE A 119 -3.88 10.35 8.24
N ILE A 120 -3.64 9.09 8.56
CA ILE A 120 -3.10 8.08 7.63
C ILE A 120 -4.07 6.91 7.61
N VAL A 121 -4.57 6.53 6.43
CA VAL A 121 -5.25 5.24 6.25
C VAL A 121 -4.21 4.17 5.95
N TYR A 122 -4.39 2.96 6.48
CA TYR A 122 -3.53 1.82 6.22
C TYR A 122 -4.35 0.53 6.29
N ALA A 123 -3.89 -0.55 5.66
CA ALA A 123 -4.52 -1.85 5.77
C ALA A 123 -3.84 -2.68 6.87
N SER A 124 -4.61 -3.45 7.63
CA SER A 124 -4.09 -4.36 8.65
C SER A 124 -4.69 -5.74 8.49
N ASP A 125 -3.83 -6.75 8.49
CA ASP A 125 -4.20 -8.17 8.42
C ASP A 125 -5.00 -8.59 9.67
N ARG A 126 -5.70 -9.72 9.58
CA ARG A 126 -6.46 -10.32 10.67
C ARG A 126 -5.91 -11.70 11.00
N ASP A 127 -5.03 -11.75 11.99
CA ASP A 127 -4.39 -12.97 12.50
C ASP A 127 -3.64 -13.76 11.42
N GLY A 128 -3.15 -13.07 10.38
CA GLY A 128 -2.38 -13.66 9.29
C GLY A 128 -3.21 -14.48 8.30
N ASP A 129 -4.52 -14.24 8.22
CA ASP A 129 -5.41 -14.91 7.28
C ASP A 129 -5.46 -14.22 5.89
N GLU A 130 -4.69 -13.15 5.71
CA GLU A 130 -4.61 -12.31 4.52
C GLU A 130 -5.93 -11.61 4.16
N VAL A 131 -6.82 -11.47 5.15
CA VAL A 131 -8.05 -10.68 5.07
C VAL A 131 -7.82 -9.36 5.82
N PHE A 132 -7.50 -8.33 5.05
CA PHE A 132 -7.18 -7.02 5.60
C PHE A 132 -8.45 -6.21 5.87
N ASP A 133 -8.45 -5.42 6.94
CA ASP A 133 -9.36 -4.28 7.10
C ASP A 133 -8.60 -2.97 6.89
N LEU A 134 -9.32 -1.90 6.53
CA LEU A 134 -8.77 -0.55 6.52
C LEU A 134 -8.88 0.09 7.90
N PHE A 135 -7.78 0.69 8.34
CA PHE A 135 -7.69 1.44 9.60
C PHE A 135 -7.32 2.90 9.34
N LEU A 136 -7.77 3.78 10.23
CA LEU A 136 -7.46 5.20 10.20
C LEU A 136 -6.66 5.59 11.44
N TYR A 137 -5.41 6.01 11.24
CA TYR A 137 -4.54 6.56 12.27
C TYR A 137 -4.66 8.08 12.34
N SER A 138 -4.90 8.62 13.53
CA SER A 138 -4.90 10.06 13.80
C SER A 138 -3.52 10.54 14.26
N ILE A 139 -2.97 11.54 13.57
CA ILE A 139 -1.67 12.11 13.88
C ILE A 139 -1.69 12.89 15.21
N SER A 140 -2.79 13.59 15.50
CA SER A 140 -2.89 14.44 16.69
C SER A 140 -3.10 13.65 17.97
N THR A 141 -3.83 12.53 17.90
CA THR A 141 -4.18 11.73 19.08
C THR A 141 -3.33 10.47 19.22
N GLY A 142 -2.65 10.03 18.16
CA GLY A 142 -1.90 8.78 18.13
C GLY A 142 -2.77 7.53 18.18
N GLN A 143 -4.07 7.65 17.92
CA GLN A 143 -5.04 6.56 17.98
C GLN A 143 -5.39 6.03 16.60
N ALA A 144 -5.70 4.74 16.51
CA ALA A 144 -6.20 4.09 15.30
C ALA A 144 -7.62 3.55 15.50
N ILE A 145 -8.46 3.63 14.48
CA ILE A 145 -9.79 3.00 14.43
C ILE A 145 -9.91 2.10 13.20
N ASN A 146 -10.68 1.00 13.31
CA ASN A 146 -11.00 0.13 12.17
C ASN A 146 -12.19 0.73 11.40
N LEU A 147 -12.04 0.99 10.10
CA LEU A 147 -13.06 1.59 9.26
C LEU A 147 -14.00 0.56 8.64
N THR A 148 -13.50 -0.60 8.20
CA THR A 148 -14.30 -1.55 7.40
C THR A 148 -14.86 -2.71 8.22
N ALA A 149 -14.10 -3.27 9.17
CA ALA A 149 -14.56 -4.28 10.14
C ALA A 149 -15.54 -5.33 9.55
N THR A 150 -15.21 -5.86 8.37
CA THR A 150 -16.11 -6.61 7.48
C THR A 150 -15.61 -8.06 7.35
N PRO A 151 -16.18 -9.01 8.10
CA PRO A 151 -15.68 -10.39 8.10
C PRO A 151 -15.74 -11.04 6.71
N GLY A 152 -14.63 -11.65 6.29
CA GLY A 152 -14.53 -12.41 5.04
C GLY A 152 -14.41 -11.53 3.79
N ILE A 153 -14.18 -10.22 3.94
CA ILE A 153 -13.87 -9.29 2.87
C ILE A 153 -12.51 -8.68 3.18
N SER A 154 -11.61 -8.70 2.21
CA SER A 154 -10.29 -8.07 2.31
C SER A 154 -10.35 -6.70 1.66
N GLU A 155 -9.98 -5.65 2.38
CA GLU A 155 -9.93 -4.27 1.91
C GLU A 155 -8.54 -3.65 2.07
N GLU A 156 -8.00 -3.11 0.99
CA GLU A 156 -6.61 -2.65 0.95
C GLU A 156 -6.38 -1.51 -0.07
N THR A 157 -5.17 -0.96 -0.08
CA THR A 157 -4.72 0.06 -1.08
C THR A 157 -5.66 1.27 -1.18
N ALA A 158 -5.99 1.87 -0.03
CA ALA A 158 -6.85 3.04 -0.02
C ALA A 158 -6.15 4.30 -0.55
N ILE A 159 -6.87 5.12 -1.30
CA ILE A 159 -6.43 6.44 -1.76
C ILE A 159 -7.49 7.49 -1.41
N TRP A 160 -7.06 8.68 -0.99
CA TRP A 160 -7.95 9.77 -0.63
C TRP A 160 -8.42 10.57 -1.83
N SER A 161 -9.67 11.02 -1.78
CA SER A 161 -10.14 12.10 -2.63
C SER A 161 -9.38 13.39 -2.29
N PRO A 162 -9.18 14.31 -3.27
CA PRO A 162 -8.45 15.56 -3.02
C PRO A 162 -9.05 16.45 -1.92
N ASP A 163 -10.37 16.34 -1.68
CA ASP A 163 -11.07 17.07 -0.62
C ASP A 163 -11.02 16.38 0.75
N GLY A 164 -10.41 15.21 0.85
CA GLY A 164 -10.21 14.47 2.10
C GLY A 164 -11.48 13.84 2.69
N ARG A 165 -12.59 13.78 1.95
CA ARG A 165 -13.87 13.24 2.46
C ARG A 165 -14.07 11.76 2.18
N THR A 166 -13.54 11.30 1.05
CA THR A 166 -13.81 9.96 0.54
C THR A 166 -12.49 9.22 0.34
N ILE A 167 -12.51 7.90 0.55
CA ILE A 167 -11.45 7.01 0.10
C ILE A 167 -11.99 6.07 -0.97
N ALA A 168 -11.16 5.81 -1.98
CA ALA A 168 -11.34 4.69 -2.90
C ALA A 168 -10.40 3.56 -2.48
N TYR A 169 -10.85 2.32 -2.51
CA TYR A 169 -10.04 1.18 -2.06
C TYR A 169 -10.41 -0.09 -2.82
N ASN A 170 -9.49 -1.05 -2.82
CA ASN A 170 -9.72 -2.36 -3.37
C ASN A 170 -10.52 -3.20 -2.37
N VAL A 171 -11.53 -3.91 -2.85
CA VAL A 171 -12.35 -4.83 -2.05
C VAL A 171 -12.35 -6.21 -2.69
N LYS A 172 -12.16 -7.24 -1.89
CA LYS A 172 -12.17 -8.64 -2.35
C LYS A 172 -12.82 -9.55 -1.31
N PRO A 173 -14.06 -10.01 -1.55
CA PRO A 173 -14.63 -11.11 -0.79
C PRO A 173 -13.74 -12.34 -0.86
N LYS A 174 -13.56 -13.07 0.23
CA LYS A 174 -12.77 -14.32 0.29
C LYS A 174 -13.28 -15.40 -0.66
N THR A 175 -14.56 -15.32 -1.03
CA THR A 175 -15.23 -16.20 -2.00
C THR A 175 -15.04 -15.77 -3.45
N SER A 176 -14.39 -14.62 -3.70
CA SER A 176 -14.14 -14.05 -5.02
C SER A 176 -12.66 -14.14 -5.39
N SER A 177 -12.38 -14.37 -6.68
CA SER A 177 -11.05 -14.25 -7.26
C SER A 177 -10.74 -12.85 -7.80
N THR A 178 -11.71 -11.93 -7.75
CA THR A 178 -11.63 -10.61 -8.38
C THR A 178 -11.67 -9.51 -7.33
N TYR A 179 -10.84 -8.50 -7.53
CA TYR A 179 -10.91 -7.24 -6.80
C TYR A 179 -11.91 -6.30 -7.48
N GLU A 180 -12.71 -5.62 -6.66
CA GLU A 180 -13.53 -4.49 -7.07
C GLU A 180 -12.98 -3.21 -6.43
N ILE A 181 -13.50 -2.05 -6.84
CA ILE A 181 -13.14 -0.76 -6.26
C ILE A 181 -14.39 -0.18 -5.61
N ASP A 182 -14.31 0.08 -4.32
CA ASP A 182 -15.37 0.72 -3.54
C ASP A 182 -14.97 2.12 -3.08
N LEU A 183 -15.99 2.92 -2.73
CA LEU A 183 -15.85 4.27 -2.19
C LEU A 183 -16.46 4.34 -0.79
N MET A 184 -15.78 4.98 0.15
CA MET A 184 -16.26 5.21 1.51
C MET A 184 -16.11 6.67 1.91
N ASP A 185 -17.17 7.28 2.45
CA ASP A 185 -17.07 8.54 3.19
C ASP A 185 -16.47 8.28 4.57
N VAL A 186 -15.30 8.86 4.84
CA VAL A 186 -14.52 8.57 6.05
C VAL A 186 -15.23 9.10 7.31
N SER A 187 -16.05 10.15 7.19
CA SER A 187 -16.83 10.68 8.32
C SER A 187 -18.00 9.78 8.72
N SER A 188 -18.45 8.91 7.81
CA SER A 188 -19.55 7.97 8.04
C SER A 188 -19.11 6.66 8.71
N ALA A 189 -17.81 6.36 8.69
CA ALA A 189 -17.21 5.30 9.49
C ALA A 189 -17.33 5.68 10.98
N GLY A 190 -18.02 4.86 11.77
CA GLY A 190 -18.59 5.19 13.08
C GLY A 190 -17.65 5.54 14.25
N GLY A 191 -16.59 6.32 14.03
CA GLY A 191 -15.66 6.80 15.05
C GLY A 191 -15.26 8.28 14.94
N LEU A 192 -15.54 8.96 13.82
CA LEU A 192 -15.28 10.39 13.67
C LEU A 192 -16.54 11.22 13.99
N SER A 193 -17.09 11.06 15.20
CA SER A 193 -18.11 11.99 15.65
C SER A 193 -17.47 13.38 15.83
N GLN A 194 -18.13 14.37 15.25
CA GLN A 194 -17.78 15.79 15.27
C GLN A 194 -17.35 16.24 16.67
N SER A 195 -16.04 16.43 16.89
CA SER A 195 -15.54 17.09 18.10
C SER A 195 -15.19 18.54 17.78
N GLY A 196 -16.16 19.41 18.06
CA GLY A 196 -15.89 20.75 18.61
C GLY A 196 -15.79 21.90 17.62
N SER A 197 -16.94 22.39 17.14
CA SER A 197 -17.12 23.83 16.97
C SER A 197 -17.72 24.40 18.25
N LEU A 198 -16.94 25.18 19.00
CA LEU A 198 -17.37 26.30 19.86
C LEU A 198 -16.27 27.37 19.85
#